data_AF-A0A2M7J0T6-F1
#
_entry.id   AF-A0A2M7J0T6-F1
#
_cell.length_a   1.000
_cell.length_b   1.000
_cell.length_c   1.000
_cell.angle_alpha   90.00
_cell.angle_beta   90.00
_cell.angle_gamma   90.00
#
_symmetry.space_group_name_H-M   'P 1'
#
loop_
_entity.id
_entity.type
_entity.pdbx_description
1 polymer ?
#
loop_
_entity_poly.entity_id
_entity_poly.type
_entity_poly.pdbx_seq_one_letter_code
_entity_poly.pdbx_strand_id
1 'polypeptide(L)'
;MQKVFNFYADPGHGWMAVKKQQLVELGIAAQITPYSYQRGGTAYLEEDSDLDRFFEAFIKKTGEKPVLKQHHCDRRSKIRNYDSYRCDSA
;
A
#
# COMPACT_ATOMS: atom_id res chain seq x y z
N MET A 1 10.82 12.41 11.21
CA MET A 1 10.06 11.56 12.16
C MET A 1 9.60 10.38 11.33
N GLN A 2 10.03 9.15 11.63
CA GLN A 2 9.74 8.01 10.76
C GLN A 2 8.23 7.79 10.60
N LYS A 3 7.77 7.74 9.35
CA LYS A 3 6.36 7.54 9.03
C LYS A 3 6.03 6.06 9.12
N VAL A 4 5.05 5.74 9.97
CA VAL A 4 4.61 4.37 10.21
C VAL A 4 3.40 4.05 9.35
N PHE A 5 3.46 2.94 8.61
CA PHE A 5 2.38 2.40 7.78
C PHE A 5 1.89 1.09 8.36
N ASN A 6 0.58 0.84 8.30
CA ASN A 6 0.04 -0.44 8.76
C ASN A 6 0.19 -1.46 7.64
N PHE A 7 0.85 -2.57 7.95
CA PHE A 7 1.01 -3.71 7.07
C PHE A 7 0.14 -4.84 7.60
N TYR A 8 -0.78 -5.34 6.79
CA TYR A 8 -1.70 -6.40 7.14
C TYR A 8 -1.31 -7.66 6.39
N ALA A 9 -1.03 -8.75 7.11
CA ALA A 9 -0.71 -10.04 6.51
C ALA A 9 -1.71 -11.09 6.96
N ASP A 10 -2.10 -11.95 6.03
CA ASP A 10 -2.69 -13.25 6.32
C ASP A 10 -1.72 -14.37 5.92
N PRO A 11 -2.02 -15.66 6.17
CA PRO A 11 -1.08 -16.74 5.88
C PRO A 11 -0.73 -16.90 4.39
N GLY A 12 -1.36 -16.16 3.49
CA GLY A 12 -1.07 -16.21 2.06
C GLY A 12 -0.46 -14.94 1.46
N HIS A 13 -0.79 -13.74 1.95
CA HIS A 13 -0.25 -12.47 1.43
C HIS A 13 -0.31 -11.33 2.43
N GLY A 14 0.51 -10.31 2.16
CA GLY A 14 0.58 -9.02 2.82
C GLY A 14 0.09 -7.84 2.00
N TRP A 15 -0.46 -6.83 2.68
CA TRP A 15 -0.82 -5.55 2.11
C TRP A 15 -0.50 -4.37 3.03
N MET A 16 0.10 -3.31 2.49
CA MET A 16 0.32 -2.07 3.23
C MET A 16 -0.79 -1.06 2.97
N ALA A 17 -1.41 -0.55 4.04
CA ALA A 17 -2.40 0.51 3.95
C ALA A 17 -1.75 1.89 3.83
N VAL A 18 -2.12 2.61 2.78
CA VAL A 18 -1.67 3.97 2.47
C VAL A 18 -2.81 4.80 1.90
N LYS A 19 -2.80 6.12 2.11
CA LYS A 19 -3.80 7.00 1.51
C LYS A 19 -3.55 7.15 0.01
N LYS A 20 -4.60 7.07 -0.81
CA LYS A 20 -4.52 7.30 -2.26
C LYS A 20 -3.84 8.63 -2.59
N GLN A 21 -4.16 9.68 -1.84
CA GLN A 21 -3.54 11.00 -1.97
C GLN A 21 -2.01 10.96 -1.84
N GLN A 22 -1.46 10.13 -0.94
CA GLN A 22 0.00 10.00 -0.83
C GLN A 22 0.62 9.35 -2.06
N LEU A 23 -0.08 8.41 -2.71
CA LEU A 23 0.39 7.81 -3.96
C LEU A 23 0.44 8.84 -5.09
N VAL A 24 -0.55 9.74 -5.12
CA VAL A 24 -0.60 10.86 -6.07
C VAL A 24 0.53 11.84 -5.80
N GLU A 25 0.73 12.22 -4.52
CA GLU A 25 1.84 13.08 -4.12
C GLU A 25 3.19 12.48 -4.49
N LEU A 26 3.38 11.17 -4.34
CA LEU A 26 4.60 10.47 -4.72
C LEU A 26 4.76 10.30 -6.24
N GLY A 27 3.72 10.59 -7.03
CA GLY A 27 3.74 10.43 -8.49
C GLY A 27 3.72 8.97 -8.94
N ILE A 28 3.31 8.04 -8.07
CA ILE A 28 3.27 6.60 -8.37
C ILE A 28 1.84 6.05 -8.46
N ALA A 29 0.82 6.88 -8.25
CA ALA A 29 -0.59 6.44 -8.26
C ALA A 29 -0.99 5.66 -9.52
N ALA A 30 -0.47 6.03 -10.69
CA ALA A 30 -0.72 5.34 -11.97
C ALA A 30 0.18 4.11 -12.20
N GLN A 31 1.22 3.94 -11.38
CA GLN A 31 2.15 2.80 -11.45
C GLN A 31 1.69 1.63 -10.58
N ILE A 32 0.79 1.88 -9.63
CA ILE A 32 0.25 0.84 -8.74
C ILE A 32 -0.55 -0.16 -9.56
N THR A 33 -0.25 -1.44 -9.37
CA THR A 33 -0.87 -2.53 -10.12
C THR A 33 -2.29 -2.82 -9.62
N PRO A 34 -3.16 -3.43 -10.45
CA PRO A 34 -4.49 -3.86 -10.02
C PRO A 34 -4.49 -5.07 -9.07
N TYR A 35 -3.32 -5.65 -8.76
CA TYR A 35 -3.15 -6.68 -7.73
C TYR A 35 -3.26 -6.09 -6.32
N SER A 36 -2.94 -4.80 -6.19
CA SER A 36 -3.27 -4.02 -5.00
C SER A 36 -4.78 -3.82 -4.88
N TYR A 37 -5.26 -3.57 -3.66
CA TYR A 37 -6.68 -3.36 -3.39
C TYR A 37 -6.96 -1.92 -2.96
N GLN A 38 -8.23 -1.53 -2.97
CA GLN A 38 -8.67 -0.21 -2.51
C GLN A 38 -9.97 -0.25 -1.73
N ARG A 39 -10.12 0.67 -0.79
CA ARG A 39 -11.39 0.90 -0.10
C ARG A 39 -11.52 2.36 0.29
N GLY A 40 -12.48 3.05 -0.33
CA GLY A 40 -12.63 4.50 -0.18
C GLY A 40 -11.33 5.24 -0.54
N GLY A 41 -10.86 6.12 0.35
CA GLY A 41 -9.62 6.89 0.15
C GLY A 41 -8.32 6.15 0.51
N THR A 42 -8.37 4.86 0.82
CA THR A 42 -7.20 4.06 1.23
C THR A 42 -6.90 3.00 0.17
N ALA A 43 -5.64 2.90 -0.23
CA ALA A 43 -5.09 1.82 -1.04
C ALA A 43 -4.35 0.82 -0.14
N TYR A 44 -4.41 -0.45 -0.51
CA TYR A 44 -3.77 -1.57 0.16
C TYR A 44 -2.78 -2.16 -0.84
N LEU A 45 -1.52 -1.72 -0.74
CA LEU A 45 -0.47 -2.10 -1.68
C LEU A 45 -0.01 -3.52 -1.42
N GLU A 46 -0.01 -4.33 -2.47
CA GLU A 46 0.48 -5.71 -2.46
C GLU A 46 2.00 -5.77 -2.20
N GLU A 47 2.44 -6.80 -1.45
CA GLU A 47 3.80 -6.90 -0.93
C GLU A 47 4.88 -7.24 -1.96
N ASP A 48 4.55 -8.07 -2.95
CA ASP A 48 5.48 -8.59 -3.94
C ASP A 48 5.81 -7.61 -5.07
N SER A 49 4.96 -6.60 -5.32
CA SER A 49 5.16 -5.65 -6.42
C SER A 49 5.04 -4.18 -6.04
N ASP A 50 3.98 -3.78 -5.34
CA ASP A 50 3.66 -2.36 -5.18
C ASP A 50 4.31 -1.72 -3.95
N LEU A 51 4.65 -2.54 -2.95
CA LEU A 51 5.32 -2.09 -1.72
C LEU A 51 6.74 -1.58 -1.98
N ASP A 52 7.53 -2.30 -2.75
CA ASP A 52 8.89 -1.89 -3.11
C ASP A 52 8.88 -0.57 -3.90
N ARG A 53 7.98 -0.44 -4.87
CA ARG A 53 7.76 0.81 -5.62
C ARG A 53 7.41 1.98 -4.70
N PHE A 54 6.54 1.74 -3.72
CA PHE A 54 6.21 2.76 -2.74
C PHE A 54 7.40 3.16 -1.90
N PHE A 55 8.22 2.20 -1.44
CA PHE A 55 9.40 2.48 -0.63
C PHE A 55 10.43 3.30 -1.38
N GLU A 56 10.74 2.93 -2.62
CA GLU A 56 11.66 3.67 -3.46
C GLU A 56 11.19 5.12 -3.66
N ALA A 57 9.93 5.31 -4.04
CA ALA A 57 9.37 6.64 -4.25
C ALA A 57 9.31 7.46 -2.95
N PHE A 58 8.95 6.83 -1.83
CA PHE A 58 8.87 7.48 -0.54
C PHE A 58 10.25 7.92 -0.06
N ILE A 59 11.26 7.06 -0.13
CA ILE A 59 12.65 7.38 0.22
C ILE A 59 13.18 8.47 -0.69
N LYS A 60 12.94 8.39 -2.00
CA LYS A 60 13.37 9.40 -2.97
C LYS A 60 12.76 10.78 -2.68
N LYS A 61 11.51 10.83 -2.23
CA LYS A 61 10.82 12.10 -1.96
C LYS A 61 11.12 12.69 -0.58
N THR A 62 11.26 11.84 0.44
CA THR A 62 11.35 12.27 1.85
C THR A 62 12.75 12.13 2.45
N GLY A 63 13.60 11.30 1.88
CA GLY A 63 14.88 10.89 2.45
C GLY A 63 14.77 9.94 3.65
N GLU A 64 13.56 9.56 4.06
CA GLU A 64 13.31 8.68 5.21
C GLU A 64 12.83 7.30 4.77
N LYS A 65 13.22 6.26 5.52
CA LYS A 65 12.68 4.91 5.32
C LYS A 65 11.32 4.78 6.01
N PRO A 66 10.28 4.27 5.30
CA PRO A 66 8.99 4.01 5.91
C PRO A 66 9.11 2.83 6.89
N VAL A 67 8.37 2.90 7.99
CA VAL A 67 8.32 1.82 8.99
C VAL A 67 7.01 1.07 8.82
N LEU A 68 7.08 -0.26 8.72
CA LEU A 68 5.89 -1.10 8.70
C LEU A 68 5.54 -1.56 10.11
N LYS A 69 4.31 -1.28 10.52
CA LYS A 69 3.68 -1.92 11.67
C LYS A 69 2.93 -3.15 11.18
N GLN A 70 3.49 -4.33 11.41
CA GLN A 70 2.86 -5.58 11.02
C GLN A 70 1.64 -5.91 11.89
N HIS A 71 0.58 -6.35 11.22
CA HIS A 71 -0.64 -6.91 11.79
C HIS A 71 -0.87 -8.25 11.09
N HIS A 72 -0.52 -9.33 11.78
CA HIS A 72 -0.75 -10.68 11.29
C HIS A 72 -2.11 -11.20 11.78
N CYS A 73 -2.83 -11.91 10.93
CA CYS A 73 -4.04 -12.63 11.31
C CYS A 73 -4.00 -14.03 10.72
N ASP A 74 -4.30 -15.06 11.52
CA ASP A 74 -4.37 -16.45 11.04
C ASP A 74 -5.62 -16.73 10.18
N ARG A 75 -6.50 -15.74 10.05
CA ARG A 75 -7.72 -15.82 9.23
C ARG A 75 -7.51 -15.05 7.94
N ARG A 76 -8.22 -15.47 6.89
CA ARG A 76 -8.22 -14.80 5.59
C ARG A 76 -8.53 -13.30 5.75
N SER A 77 -7.67 -12.44 5.23
CA SER A 77 -7.83 -11.00 5.34
C SER A 77 -9.05 -10.52 4.56
N LYS A 78 -9.83 -9.62 5.17
CA LYS A 78 -10.97 -8.94 4.52
C LYS A 78 -10.55 -8.13 3.29
N ILE A 79 -9.27 -7.73 3.23
CA ILE A 79 -8.67 -6.97 2.14
C ILE A 79 -8.79 -7.71 0.81
N ARG A 80 -8.74 -9.05 0.82
CA ARG A 80 -8.92 -9.89 -0.37
C ARG A 80 -10.30 -9.76 -1.02
N ASN A 81 -11.30 -9.20 -0.32
CA ASN A 81 -12.65 -8.98 -0.84
C ASN A 81 -12.89 -7.51 -1.23
N TYR A 82 -11.88 -6.66 -1.16
CA TYR A 82 -12.01 -5.27 -1.59
C TYR A 82 -11.89 -5.17 -3.12
N ASP A 83 -12.29 -4.03 -3.65
CA ASP A 83 -12.10 -3.76 -5.08
C ASP A 83 -10.61 -3.67 -5.40
N SER A 84 -10.22 -4.17 -6.58
CA SER A 84 -8.89 -3.95 -7.12
C SER A 84 -8.59 -2.45 -7.21
N TYR A 85 -7.34 -2.09 -6.95
CA TYR A 85 -6.89 -0.71 -7.07
C TYR A 85 -7.08 -0.23 -8.51
N ARG A 86 -7.67 0.95 -8.63
CA ARG A 86 -7.78 1.70 -9.87
C ARG A 86 -7.23 3.09 -9.61
N CYS A 87 -6.35 3.52 -10.50
CA CYS A 87 -5.94 4.91 -10.54
C CYS A 87 -7.16 5.71 -11.00
N ASP A 88 -7.81 6.39 -10.06
CA ASP A 88 -8.74 7.46 -10.41
C ASP A 88 -7.88 8.61 -10.96
N SER A 89 -7.72 8.65 -12.28
CA SER A 89 -7.20 9.81 -12.99
C SER A 89 -8.15 10.96 -12.71
N ALA A 90 -7.81 11.81 -11.74
CA ALA A 90 -8.45 13.11 -11.56
C ALA A 90 -8.06 14.04 -12.72
#